data_AF-A0A828N7V5-F1
#
_entry.id   AF-A0A828N7V5-F1
#
_cell.length_a   1.000
_cell.length_b   1.000
_cell.length_c   1.000
_cell.angle_alpha   90.00
_cell.angle_beta   90.00
_cell.angle_gamma   90.00
#
_symmetry.space_group_name_H-M   'P 1'
#
loop_
_entity.id
_entity.type
_entity.pdbx_description
1 polymer ?
#
loop_
_entity_poly.entity_id
_entity_poly.type
_entity_poly.pdbx_seq_one_letter_code
_entity_poly.pdbx_strand_id
1 'polypeptide(L)'
;MPQQNYLDELTPAFTPLLAIKEASRCLLCHDAPCSQACPAQTDPGKFIRSIYFRNFKGAAETIRENNALGAVCARVCPTEKLCQSGCTRAGVDTPIDIGRLQRFVTDFEQQTGMEIYQPGTKTLGKVAIIGAGPAGLQASVTLTNQGYDVTIYEKEAQPGGWLRNGIPQFRLPQSVLDAEIARIEKMGVTIKCNNEIGKTLTLEQLKAENRAVLVTVGLSSGSGLPLFEHSDVEIAVDFLQRARQAQGDISIPQSALIIGGGDVAMDVASTLKVLGCQAVTCVAREELDEFPASEKEFASARELGVSIIDGFTPVAVEGNKVTFKHVRLPGELTMTADKIILAVGQHARLDAFAELEPQRNTINTQNYQTRDPQVFAAGDIVEGDKTVVYAVKTGKEAAEAIHHYLEGACSC
;
A
#
# COMPACT_ATOMS: atom_id res chain seq x y z
N MET A 1 -28.31 2.10 8.72
CA MET A 1 -27.68 1.60 7.48
C MET A 1 -27.73 0.08 7.54
N PRO A 2 -27.96 -0.64 6.42
CA PRO A 2 -27.85 -2.10 6.44
C PRO A 2 -26.46 -2.49 6.96
N GLN A 3 -26.39 -3.53 7.80
CA GLN A 3 -25.15 -4.03 8.38
C GLN A 3 -24.23 -4.49 7.23
N GLN A 4 -23.17 -3.73 6.96
CA GLN A 4 -22.17 -4.10 5.95
C GLN A 4 -21.34 -5.26 6.49
N ASN A 5 -21.14 -6.29 5.66
CA ASN A 5 -20.27 -7.41 6.00
C ASN A 5 -18.81 -6.99 5.82
N TYR A 6 -17.94 -7.38 6.76
CA TYR A 6 -16.49 -7.10 6.69
C TYR A 6 -15.83 -7.62 5.41
N LEU A 7 -16.38 -8.68 4.82
CA LEU A 7 -15.85 -9.29 3.60
C LEU A 7 -16.29 -8.59 2.31
N ASP A 8 -17.32 -7.75 2.37
CA ASP A 8 -17.88 -7.09 1.19
C ASP A 8 -17.13 -5.79 0.91
N GLU A 9 -16.76 -5.55 -0.35
CA GLU A 9 -16.12 -4.28 -0.73
C GLU A 9 -17.08 -3.10 -0.51
N LEU A 10 -16.63 -2.05 0.20
CA LEU A 10 -17.47 -0.87 0.47
C LEU A 10 -17.79 -0.08 -0.80
N THR A 11 -16.82 -0.01 -1.72
CA THR A 11 -16.99 0.68 -2.99
C THR A 11 -17.49 -0.29 -4.06
N PRO A 12 -18.64 -0.04 -4.73
CA PRO A 12 -19.12 -0.93 -5.78
C PRO A 12 -18.29 -0.79 -7.07
N ALA A 13 -18.02 -1.91 -7.74
CA ALA A 13 -17.41 -1.93 -9.07
C ALA A 13 -18.31 -1.23 -10.11
N PHE A 14 -17.71 -0.75 -11.20
CA PHE A 14 -18.52 -0.34 -12.35
C PHE A 14 -19.04 -1.57 -13.09
N THR A 15 -20.32 -1.52 -13.48
CA THR A 15 -20.83 -2.39 -14.54
C THR A 15 -20.24 -1.96 -15.89
N PRO A 16 -20.25 -2.81 -16.93
CA PRO A 16 -19.78 -2.40 -18.26
C PRO A 16 -20.45 -1.11 -18.78
N LEU A 17 -21.74 -0.94 -18.51
CA LEU A 17 -22.47 0.27 -18.90
C LEU A 17 -21.97 1.52 -18.15
N LEU A 18 -21.76 1.41 -16.83
CA LEU A 18 -21.25 2.52 -16.02
C LEU A 18 -19.80 2.86 -16.38
N ALA A 19 -18.96 1.86 -16.63
CA ALA A 19 -17.57 2.05 -17.05
C ALA A 19 -17.49 2.79 -18.39
N ILE A 20 -18.31 2.39 -19.38
CA ILE A 20 -18.37 3.08 -20.68
C ILE A 20 -18.90 4.51 -20.51
N LYS A 21 -19.93 4.71 -19.68
CA LYS A 21 -20.48 6.05 -19.40
C LYS A 21 -19.42 6.97 -18.78
N GLU A 22 -18.67 6.46 -17.80
CA GLU A 22 -17.63 7.23 -17.13
C GLU A 22 -16.43 7.48 -18.05
N ALA A 23 -15.98 6.49 -18.83
CA ALA A 23 -14.96 6.69 -19.85
C ALA A 23 -15.40 7.71 -20.91
N SER A 24 -16.70 7.78 -21.23
CA SER A 24 -17.27 8.77 -22.17
C SER A 24 -17.28 10.19 -21.63
N ARG A 25 -17.12 10.40 -20.32
CA ARG A 25 -16.87 11.73 -19.73
C ARG A 25 -15.41 12.18 -19.92
N CYS A 26 -14.48 11.27 -20.20
CA CYS A 26 -13.07 11.63 -20.36
C CYS A 26 -12.88 12.56 -21.56
N LEU A 27 -12.08 13.62 -21.39
CA LEU A 27 -11.76 14.58 -22.46
C LEU A 27 -10.71 14.03 -23.46
N LEU A 28 -10.19 12.81 -23.21
CA LEU A 28 -9.17 12.16 -24.03
C LEU A 28 -7.96 13.06 -24.32
N CYS A 29 -7.53 13.81 -23.30
CA CYS A 29 -6.41 14.76 -23.36
C CYS A 29 -5.20 14.16 -24.09
N HIS A 30 -4.52 14.96 -24.93
CA HIS A 30 -3.33 14.53 -25.65
C HIS A 30 -2.18 14.23 -24.68
N ASP A 31 -1.73 15.27 -23.96
CA ASP A 31 -0.71 15.16 -22.90
C ASP A 31 -1.41 14.99 -21.55
N ALA A 32 -2.03 13.83 -21.35
CA ALA A 32 -2.95 13.60 -20.25
C ALA A 32 -2.30 13.87 -18.88
N PRO A 33 -2.70 14.94 -18.15
CA PRO A 33 -2.07 15.30 -16.89
C PRO A 33 -2.29 14.26 -15.79
N CYS A 34 -3.39 13.51 -15.85
CA CYS A 34 -3.61 12.35 -14.99
C CYS A 34 -2.58 11.23 -15.20
N SER A 35 -2.03 11.07 -16.42
CA SER A 35 -0.93 10.13 -16.68
C SER A 35 0.39 10.59 -16.09
N GLN A 36 0.67 11.89 -16.16
CA GLN A 36 1.87 12.46 -15.54
C GLN A 36 1.81 12.42 -14.01
N ALA A 37 0.62 12.55 -13.44
CA ALA A 37 0.39 12.51 -12.00
C ALA A 37 0.34 11.09 -11.40
N CYS A 38 0.46 10.03 -12.22
CA CYS A 38 0.46 8.66 -11.73
C CYS A 38 1.89 8.20 -11.40
N PRO A 39 2.24 7.93 -10.12
CA PRO A 39 3.61 7.56 -9.76
C PRO A 39 4.09 6.28 -10.45
N ALA A 40 3.21 5.30 -10.62
CA ALA A 40 3.52 4.05 -11.30
C ALA A 40 3.61 4.20 -12.83
N GLN A 41 3.20 5.35 -13.40
CA GLN A 41 3.11 5.57 -14.85
C GLN A 41 2.16 4.59 -15.56
N THR A 42 1.02 4.29 -14.93
CA THR A 42 -0.02 3.35 -15.45
C THR A 42 -0.81 3.90 -16.66
N ASP A 43 -0.54 5.12 -17.09
CA ASP A 43 -1.19 5.81 -18.22
C ASP A 43 -2.73 5.75 -18.29
N PRO A 44 -3.44 6.40 -17.34
CA PRO A 44 -4.87 6.66 -17.40
C PRO A 44 -5.38 7.21 -18.73
N GLY A 45 -4.65 8.13 -19.37
CA GLY A 45 -5.03 8.67 -20.67
C GLY A 45 -5.21 7.57 -21.72
N LYS A 46 -4.22 6.68 -21.85
CA LYS A 46 -4.24 5.56 -22.81
C LYS A 46 -5.24 4.48 -22.42
N PHE A 47 -5.28 4.01 -21.17
CA PHE A 47 -6.20 2.92 -20.82
C PHE A 47 -7.67 3.35 -20.83
N ILE A 48 -7.99 4.60 -20.45
CA ILE A 48 -9.37 5.11 -20.49
C ILE A 48 -9.82 5.29 -21.94
N ARG A 49 -8.93 5.74 -22.84
CA ARG A 49 -9.22 5.76 -24.28
C ARG A 49 -9.52 4.36 -24.81
N SER A 50 -8.79 3.34 -24.37
CA SER A 50 -9.09 1.95 -24.72
C SER A 50 -10.47 1.50 -24.21
N ILE A 51 -10.87 1.87 -22.98
CA ILE A 51 -12.23 1.61 -22.45
C ILE A 51 -13.28 2.32 -23.31
N TYR A 52 -13.05 3.58 -23.69
CA TYR A 52 -13.96 4.38 -24.54
C TYR A 52 -14.28 3.66 -25.86
N PHE A 53 -13.26 3.07 -26.50
CA PHE A 53 -13.42 2.28 -27.72
C PHE A 53 -13.74 0.79 -27.48
N ARG A 54 -14.05 0.41 -26.23
CA ARG A 54 -14.38 -0.97 -25.82
C ARG A 54 -13.25 -1.98 -26.07
N ASN A 55 -12.01 -1.52 -26.15
CA ASN A 55 -10.81 -2.34 -26.21
C ASN A 55 -10.32 -2.65 -24.78
N PHE A 56 -11.04 -3.52 -24.06
CA PHE A 56 -10.68 -3.83 -22.67
C PHE A 56 -9.36 -4.58 -22.53
N LYS A 57 -8.99 -5.41 -23.52
CA LYS A 57 -7.69 -6.06 -23.55
C LYS A 57 -6.56 -5.03 -23.65
N GLY A 58 -6.64 -4.09 -24.58
CA GLY A 58 -5.63 -3.03 -24.71
C GLY A 58 -5.56 -2.10 -23.50
N ALA A 59 -6.68 -1.91 -22.80
CA ALA A 59 -6.69 -1.20 -21.51
C ALA A 59 -5.92 -2.00 -20.44
N ALA A 60 -6.13 -3.32 -20.35
CA ALA A 60 -5.41 -4.18 -19.42
C ALA A 60 -3.92 -4.22 -19.74
N GLU A 61 -3.53 -4.38 -21.01
CA GLU A 61 -2.14 -4.32 -21.47
C GLU A 61 -1.47 -3.01 -21.02
N THR A 62 -2.13 -1.87 -21.25
CA THR A 62 -1.62 -0.55 -20.83
C THR A 62 -1.39 -0.46 -19.32
N ILE A 63 -2.32 -0.97 -18.51
CA ILE A 63 -2.17 -0.95 -17.04
C ILE A 63 -0.97 -1.81 -16.64
N ARG A 64 -0.86 -3.01 -17.24
CA ARG A 64 0.13 -4.04 -16.90
C ARG A 64 1.54 -3.73 -17.42
N GLU A 65 1.69 -2.87 -18.43
CA GLU A 65 2.99 -2.38 -18.90
C GLU A 65 3.84 -1.82 -17.75
N ASN A 66 3.22 -1.07 -16.83
CA ASN A 66 3.92 -0.34 -15.79
C ASN A 66 3.49 -0.66 -14.35
N ASN A 67 2.42 -1.45 -14.17
CA ASN A 67 1.87 -1.73 -12.85
C ASN A 67 1.46 -3.21 -12.72
N ALA A 68 2.37 -3.99 -12.14
CA ALA A 68 2.14 -5.39 -11.80
C ALA A 68 1.04 -5.58 -10.74
N LEU A 69 0.72 -4.55 -9.97
CA LEU A 69 -0.29 -4.57 -8.91
C LEU A 69 -1.50 -3.70 -9.29
N GLY A 70 -1.88 -3.71 -10.57
CA GLY A 70 -2.95 -2.89 -11.13
C GLY A 70 -4.28 -3.03 -10.39
N ALA A 71 -4.70 -4.25 -10.05
CA ALA A 71 -5.97 -4.49 -9.37
C ALA A 71 -5.96 -4.05 -7.91
N VAL A 72 -4.79 -4.13 -7.25
CA VAL A 72 -4.56 -3.61 -5.90
C VAL A 72 -4.62 -2.08 -5.94
N CYS A 73 -3.82 -1.46 -6.81
CA CYS A 73 -3.75 0.00 -6.96
C CYS A 73 -5.12 0.60 -7.29
N ALA A 74 -5.92 -0.07 -8.12
CA ALA A 74 -7.28 0.36 -8.47
C ALA A 74 -8.23 0.49 -7.27
N ARG A 75 -7.94 -0.20 -6.16
CA ARG A 75 -8.75 -0.21 -4.95
C ARG A 75 -8.23 0.74 -3.88
N VAL A 76 -6.91 0.82 -3.73
CA VAL A 76 -6.27 1.44 -2.56
C VAL A 76 -5.57 2.75 -2.85
N CYS A 77 -5.38 3.15 -4.12
CA CYS A 77 -4.75 4.43 -4.43
C CYS A 77 -5.57 5.62 -3.89
N PRO A 78 -4.93 6.60 -3.24
CA PRO A 78 -5.56 7.89 -2.93
C PRO A 78 -5.57 8.75 -4.21
N THR A 79 -6.42 8.37 -5.16
CA THR A 79 -6.49 8.95 -6.50
C THR A 79 -6.66 10.46 -6.49
N GLU A 80 -7.37 11.00 -5.49
CA GLU A 80 -7.59 12.43 -5.25
C GLU A 80 -6.30 13.20 -4.93
N LYS A 81 -5.27 12.53 -4.42
CA LYS A 81 -3.93 13.12 -4.21
C LYS A 81 -3.04 12.95 -5.47
N LEU A 82 -3.47 12.13 -6.43
CA LEU A 82 -2.65 11.63 -7.55
C LEU A 82 -3.30 11.87 -8.93
N CYS A 83 -3.68 10.81 -9.64
CA CYS A 83 -4.15 10.91 -11.02
C CYS A 83 -5.44 11.73 -11.18
N GLN A 84 -6.31 11.77 -10.17
CA GLN A 84 -7.54 12.57 -10.21
C GLN A 84 -7.30 14.05 -9.90
N SER A 85 -6.30 14.41 -9.08
CA SER A 85 -5.93 15.82 -8.89
C SER A 85 -5.39 16.43 -10.18
N GLY A 86 -4.65 15.64 -10.96
CA GLY A 86 -4.17 16.05 -12.28
C GLY A 86 -5.25 16.10 -13.36
N CYS A 87 -6.45 15.58 -13.15
CA CYS A 87 -7.46 15.48 -14.22
C CYS A 87 -7.97 16.86 -14.66
N THR A 88 -7.84 17.20 -15.95
CA THR A 88 -8.34 18.48 -16.51
C THR A 88 -9.83 18.72 -16.23
N ARG A 89 -10.61 17.65 -16.08
CA ARG A 89 -12.05 17.73 -15.81
C ARG A 89 -12.37 18.20 -14.40
N ALA A 90 -11.42 18.12 -13.45
CA ALA A 90 -11.56 18.66 -12.10
C ALA A 90 -11.86 20.18 -12.10
N GLY A 91 -11.42 20.92 -13.13
CA GLY A 91 -11.74 22.34 -13.31
C GLY A 91 -13.06 22.63 -14.05
N VAL A 92 -13.81 21.60 -14.44
CA VAL A 92 -15.07 21.73 -15.21
C VAL A 92 -16.26 21.25 -14.40
N ASP A 93 -16.21 20.01 -13.90
CA ASP A 93 -17.23 19.46 -13.00
C ASP A 93 -16.60 18.58 -11.92
N THR A 94 -16.45 17.29 -12.18
CA THR A 94 -15.81 16.32 -11.29
C THR A 94 -14.78 15.50 -12.06
N PRO A 95 -13.64 15.16 -11.44
CA PRO A 95 -12.62 14.35 -12.09
C PRO A 95 -13.19 12.99 -12.52
N ILE A 96 -12.54 12.38 -13.51
CA ILE A 96 -12.88 11.02 -13.92
C ILE A 96 -12.58 10.06 -12.77
N ASP A 97 -13.44 9.07 -12.56
CA ASP A 97 -13.24 8.01 -11.56
C ASP A 97 -12.23 6.96 -12.06
N ILE A 98 -10.95 7.40 -12.12
CA ILE A 98 -9.84 6.64 -12.71
C ILE A 98 -9.64 5.31 -11.97
N GLY A 99 -9.72 5.33 -10.63
CA GLY A 99 -9.57 4.14 -9.81
C GLY A 99 -10.61 3.06 -10.14
N ARG A 100 -11.89 3.42 -10.24
CA ARG A 100 -12.94 2.44 -10.57
C ARG A 100 -12.95 2.02 -12.03
N LEU A 101 -12.49 2.86 -12.95
CA LEU A 101 -12.23 2.44 -14.33
C LEU A 101 -11.08 1.43 -14.40
N GLN A 102 -9.99 1.66 -13.68
CA GLN A 102 -8.89 0.70 -13.58
C GLN A 102 -9.37 -0.62 -12.97
N ARG A 103 -10.17 -0.55 -11.89
CA ARG A 103 -10.76 -1.74 -11.25
C ARG A 103 -11.63 -2.52 -12.23
N PHE A 104 -12.49 -1.85 -12.98
CA PHE A 104 -13.32 -2.50 -14.00
C PHE A 104 -12.47 -3.29 -15.00
N VAL A 105 -11.38 -2.70 -15.49
CA VAL A 105 -10.49 -3.38 -16.45
C VAL A 105 -9.78 -4.56 -15.82
N THR A 106 -9.24 -4.42 -14.60
CA THR A 106 -8.51 -5.53 -13.94
C THR A 106 -9.43 -6.65 -13.48
N ASP A 107 -10.66 -6.32 -13.07
CA ASP A 107 -11.67 -7.32 -12.73
C ASP A 107 -12.12 -8.07 -13.99
N PHE A 108 -12.29 -7.35 -15.11
CA PHE A 108 -12.61 -7.96 -16.42
C PHE A 108 -11.47 -8.87 -16.91
N GLU A 109 -10.21 -8.43 -16.79
CA GLU A 109 -9.01 -9.22 -17.09
C GLU A 109 -9.03 -10.56 -16.34
N GLN A 110 -9.30 -10.52 -15.03
CA GLN A 110 -9.36 -11.72 -14.19
C GLN A 110 -10.54 -12.63 -14.57
N GLN A 111 -11.75 -12.08 -14.72
CA GLN A 111 -12.96 -12.84 -15.01
C GLN A 111 -12.93 -13.55 -16.36
N THR A 112 -12.24 -12.96 -17.34
CA THR A 112 -12.11 -13.50 -18.70
C THR A 112 -10.87 -14.37 -18.89
N GLY A 113 -10.02 -14.50 -17.86
CA GLY A 113 -8.77 -15.27 -17.95
C GLY A 113 -7.78 -14.67 -18.94
N MET A 114 -7.73 -13.34 -19.06
CA MET A 114 -6.79 -12.69 -19.98
C MET A 114 -5.34 -12.94 -19.55
N GLU A 115 -4.57 -13.49 -20.48
CA GLU A 115 -3.13 -13.64 -20.39
C GLU A 115 -2.46 -12.43 -21.03
N ILE A 116 -2.09 -11.46 -20.18
CA ILE A 116 -1.42 -10.22 -20.60
C ILE A 116 0.11 -10.38 -20.56
N TYR A 117 0.62 -11.08 -19.55
CA TYR A 117 2.06 -11.32 -19.40
C TYR A 117 2.49 -12.63 -20.05
N GLN A 118 3.74 -12.65 -20.50
CA GLN A 118 4.46 -13.86 -20.90
C GLN A 118 5.74 -13.97 -20.05
N PRO A 119 6.15 -15.19 -19.65
CA PRO A 119 7.40 -15.36 -18.91
C PRO A 119 8.60 -14.82 -19.71
N GLY A 120 9.46 -14.06 -19.04
CA GLY A 120 10.72 -13.59 -19.60
C GLY A 120 11.78 -14.70 -19.71
N THR A 121 12.83 -14.45 -20.48
CA THR A 121 14.01 -15.32 -20.50
C THR A 121 14.81 -15.19 -19.20
N LYS A 122 15.58 -16.19 -18.81
CA LYS A 122 16.43 -16.17 -17.59
C LYS A 122 17.91 -16.21 -17.93
N THR A 123 18.38 -15.23 -18.71
CA THR A 123 19.71 -15.21 -19.32
C THR A 123 20.70 -14.28 -18.64
N LEU A 124 20.24 -13.33 -17.83
CA LEU A 124 21.09 -12.30 -17.22
C LEU A 124 21.57 -12.63 -15.79
N GLY A 125 21.35 -13.88 -15.35
CA GLY A 125 21.74 -14.34 -14.01
C GLY A 125 20.69 -14.04 -12.94
N LYS A 126 21.07 -14.22 -11.67
CA LYS A 126 20.14 -14.23 -10.53
C LYS A 126 20.11 -12.90 -9.78
N VAL A 127 18.93 -12.50 -9.33
CA VAL A 127 18.71 -11.36 -8.43
C VAL A 127 17.83 -11.80 -7.25
N ALA A 128 18.24 -11.46 -6.03
CA ALA A 128 17.44 -11.70 -4.84
C ALA A 128 16.68 -10.44 -4.43
N ILE A 129 15.43 -10.60 -4.00
CA ILE A 129 14.62 -9.55 -3.41
C ILE A 129 14.22 -9.98 -2.00
N ILE A 130 14.35 -9.09 -1.03
CA ILE A 130 13.99 -9.34 0.37
C ILE A 130 12.70 -8.59 0.70
N GLY A 131 11.66 -9.33 1.05
CA GLY A 131 10.31 -8.84 1.30
C GLY A 131 9.40 -8.95 0.06
N ALA A 132 8.24 -9.59 0.23
CA ALA A 132 7.21 -9.74 -0.80
C ALA A 132 6.10 -8.68 -0.66
N GLY A 133 6.48 -7.45 -0.30
CA GLY A 133 5.60 -6.28 -0.32
C GLY A 133 5.45 -5.68 -1.72
N PRO A 134 4.70 -4.55 -1.87
CA PRO A 134 4.41 -3.98 -3.17
C PRO A 134 5.65 -3.65 -4.01
N ALA A 135 6.70 -3.08 -3.40
CA ALA A 135 7.94 -2.73 -4.08
C ALA A 135 8.67 -3.97 -4.60
N GLY A 136 8.81 -5.02 -3.77
CA GLY A 136 9.46 -6.26 -4.15
C GLY A 136 8.70 -7.01 -5.25
N LEU A 137 7.37 -7.06 -5.14
CA LEU A 137 6.50 -7.65 -6.16
C LEU A 137 6.62 -6.93 -7.50
N GLN A 138 6.56 -5.59 -7.54
CA GLN A 138 6.76 -4.83 -8.79
C GLN A 138 8.18 -4.97 -9.35
N ALA A 139 9.19 -4.87 -8.50
CA ALA A 139 10.59 -5.01 -8.92
C ALA A 139 10.83 -6.39 -9.55
N SER A 140 10.23 -7.44 -9.00
CA SER A 140 10.37 -8.80 -9.51
C SER A 140 9.89 -8.95 -10.95
N VAL A 141 8.72 -8.40 -11.26
CA VAL A 141 8.17 -8.41 -12.63
C VAL A 141 9.07 -7.63 -13.58
N THR A 142 9.55 -6.46 -13.14
CA THR A 142 10.40 -5.59 -13.96
C THR A 142 11.73 -6.29 -14.30
N LEU A 143 12.40 -6.88 -13.30
CA LEU A 143 13.66 -7.62 -13.48
C LEU A 143 13.46 -8.91 -14.29
N THR A 144 12.36 -9.64 -14.08
CA THR A 144 12.06 -10.84 -14.88
C THR A 144 11.82 -10.50 -16.34
N ASN A 145 11.13 -9.40 -16.64
CA ASN A 145 10.96 -8.92 -18.02
C ASN A 145 12.29 -8.51 -18.68
N GLN A 146 13.25 -8.02 -17.89
CA GLN A 146 14.59 -7.66 -18.38
C GLN A 146 15.48 -8.88 -18.64
N GLY A 147 15.18 -10.04 -18.05
CA GLY A 147 15.89 -11.28 -18.32
C GLY A 147 16.54 -11.95 -17.10
N TYR A 148 16.27 -11.47 -15.88
CA TYR A 148 16.86 -12.00 -14.64
C TYR A 148 16.03 -13.16 -14.05
N ASP A 149 16.72 -14.12 -13.44
CA ASP A 149 16.11 -15.13 -12.58
C ASP A 149 15.90 -14.56 -11.17
N VAL A 150 14.66 -14.20 -10.86
CA VAL A 150 14.33 -13.47 -9.62
C VAL A 150 13.76 -14.42 -8.56
N THR A 151 14.34 -14.34 -7.36
CA THR A 151 13.78 -14.98 -6.15
C THR A 151 13.46 -13.93 -5.09
N ILE A 152 12.21 -13.91 -4.62
CA ILE A 152 11.77 -13.13 -3.47
C ILE A 152 11.84 -13.99 -2.21
N TYR A 153 12.44 -13.46 -1.13
CA TYR A 153 12.49 -14.08 0.19
C TYR A 153 11.56 -13.32 1.13
N GLU A 154 10.52 -13.98 1.61
CA GLU A 154 9.49 -13.41 2.49
C GLU A 154 9.59 -14.02 3.88
N LYS A 155 9.59 -13.18 4.92
CA LYS A 155 9.65 -13.58 6.31
C LYS A 155 8.37 -14.32 6.73
N GLU A 156 7.22 -13.81 6.33
CA GLU A 156 5.91 -14.34 6.70
C GLU A 156 5.55 -15.60 5.92
N ALA A 157 4.48 -16.29 6.36
CA ALA A 157 4.00 -17.50 5.70
C ALA A 157 3.38 -17.25 4.31
N GLN A 158 2.94 -16.01 4.04
CA GLN A 158 2.31 -15.63 2.77
C GLN A 158 2.84 -14.28 2.27
N PRO A 159 3.01 -14.11 0.94
CA PRO A 159 3.46 -12.86 0.34
C PRO A 159 2.39 -11.78 0.33
N GLY A 160 2.80 -10.51 0.23
CA GLY A 160 1.92 -9.35 0.09
C GLY A 160 2.16 -8.25 1.13
N GLY A 161 2.93 -8.53 2.19
CA GLY A 161 3.22 -7.55 3.25
C GLY A 161 1.96 -6.88 3.80
N TRP A 162 1.96 -5.55 3.92
CA TRP A 162 0.79 -4.80 4.39
C TRP A 162 -0.44 -4.88 3.50
N LEU A 163 -0.32 -5.27 2.21
CA LEU A 163 -1.48 -5.52 1.37
C LEU A 163 -2.33 -6.68 1.93
N ARG A 164 -1.66 -7.71 2.46
CA ARG A 164 -2.31 -8.87 3.07
C ARG A 164 -2.71 -8.62 4.50
N ASN A 165 -1.84 -7.98 5.26
CA ASN A 165 -1.93 -7.94 6.71
C ASN A 165 -2.49 -6.61 7.28
N GLY A 166 -2.41 -5.50 6.54
CA GLY A 166 -2.69 -4.16 7.09
C GLY A 166 -3.94 -3.49 6.55
N ILE A 167 -4.12 -3.47 5.22
CA ILE A 167 -5.31 -2.86 4.60
C ILE A 167 -6.53 -3.69 5.00
N PRO A 168 -7.74 -3.18 5.24
CA PRO A 168 -8.93 -4.00 5.54
C PRO A 168 -9.51 -4.80 4.35
N GLN A 169 -10.22 -5.91 4.60
CA GLN A 169 -10.79 -6.78 3.57
C GLN A 169 -11.79 -6.06 2.65
N PHE A 170 -12.65 -5.22 3.23
CA PHE A 170 -13.63 -4.42 2.51
C PHE A 170 -13.02 -3.31 1.62
N ARG A 171 -11.71 -3.03 1.76
CA ARG A 171 -10.95 -2.16 0.86
C ARG A 171 -10.16 -2.96 -0.17
N LEU A 172 -9.51 -4.03 0.26
CA LEU A 172 -8.70 -4.88 -0.60
C LEU A 172 -8.99 -6.36 -0.31
N PRO A 173 -9.82 -7.04 -1.10
CA PRO A 173 -10.08 -8.45 -0.91
C PRO A 173 -8.82 -9.30 -1.08
N GLN A 174 -8.65 -10.33 -0.22
CA GLN A 174 -7.53 -11.28 -0.34
C GLN A 174 -7.47 -11.95 -1.72
N SER A 175 -8.62 -12.31 -2.28
CA SER A 175 -8.71 -12.94 -3.61
C SER A 175 -8.13 -12.08 -4.74
N VAL A 176 -8.19 -10.75 -4.61
CA VAL A 176 -7.59 -9.82 -5.58
C VAL A 176 -6.07 -9.85 -5.47
N LEU A 177 -5.55 -9.82 -4.24
CA LEU A 177 -4.11 -9.90 -3.98
C LEU A 177 -3.54 -11.27 -4.41
N ASP A 178 -4.22 -12.35 -4.06
CA ASP A 178 -3.80 -13.71 -4.42
C ASP A 178 -3.75 -13.89 -5.94
N ALA A 179 -4.71 -13.31 -6.68
CA ALA A 179 -4.71 -13.34 -8.14
C ALA A 179 -3.53 -12.55 -8.74
N GLU A 180 -3.17 -11.40 -8.17
CA GLU A 180 -1.99 -10.64 -8.60
C GLU A 180 -0.70 -11.40 -8.35
N ILE A 181 -0.54 -11.98 -7.16
CA ILE A 181 0.66 -12.75 -6.80
C ILE A 181 0.77 -14.00 -7.67
N ALA A 182 -0.32 -14.74 -7.89
CA ALA A 182 -0.33 -15.89 -8.77
C ALA A 182 0.04 -15.52 -10.22
N ARG A 183 -0.34 -14.32 -10.68
CA ARG A 183 0.07 -13.80 -11.99
C ARG A 183 1.57 -13.52 -12.03
N ILE A 184 2.13 -12.94 -10.97
CA ILE A 184 3.58 -12.69 -10.84
C ILE A 184 4.37 -14.02 -10.83
N GLU A 185 3.92 -15.03 -10.08
CA GLU A 185 4.55 -16.35 -10.07
C GLU A 185 4.50 -17.02 -11.46
N LYS A 186 3.37 -16.88 -12.18
CA LYS A 186 3.25 -17.36 -13.57
C LYS A 186 4.24 -16.68 -14.54
N MET A 187 4.75 -15.49 -14.22
CA MET A 187 5.82 -14.85 -15.01
C MET A 187 7.20 -15.50 -14.78
N GLY A 188 7.32 -16.43 -13.83
CA GLY A 188 8.56 -17.14 -13.53
C GLY A 188 9.32 -16.61 -12.31
N VAL A 189 8.71 -15.70 -11.55
CA VAL A 189 9.23 -15.23 -10.25
C VAL A 189 9.08 -16.33 -9.21
N THR A 190 10.14 -16.62 -8.46
CA THR A 190 10.09 -17.58 -7.34
C THR A 190 9.88 -16.83 -6.04
N ILE A 191 8.89 -17.22 -5.23
CA ILE A 191 8.65 -16.64 -3.90
C ILE A 191 8.90 -17.70 -2.83
N LYS A 192 9.80 -17.42 -1.89
CA LYS A 192 10.15 -18.30 -0.76
C LYS A 192 9.71 -17.66 0.55
N CYS A 193 8.55 -18.08 1.05
CA CYS A 193 7.99 -17.68 2.35
C CYS A 193 8.75 -18.32 3.53
N ASN A 194 8.51 -17.82 4.74
CA ASN A 194 9.18 -18.27 5.98
C ASN A 194 10.71 -18.18 5.94
N ASN A 195 11.24 -17.18 5.22
CA ASN A 195 12.66 -16.91 5.07
C ASN A 195 12.97 -15.51 5.63
N GLU A 196 13.40 -15.46 6.90
CA GLU A 196 13.77 -14.23 7.60
C GLU A 196 15.28 -13.99 7.53
N ILE A 197 15.67 -12.83 7.01
CA ILE A 197 17.08 -12.43 6.98
C ILE A 197 17.55 -12.10 8.39
N GLY A 198 18.71 -12.64 8.77
CA GLY A 198 19.24 -12.61 10.14
C GLY A 198 18.82 -13.79 11.01
N LYS A 199 17.90 -14.65 10.55
CA LYS A 199 17.54 -15.90 11.25
C LYS A 199 17.75 -17.14 10.40
N THR A 200 17.05 -17.24 9.26
CA THR A 200 17.12 -18.43 8.39
C THR A 200 18.14 -18.27 7.27
N LEU A 201 18.40 -17.03 6.86
CA LEU A 201 19.37 -16.65 5.82
C LEU A 201 20.12 -15.39 6.25
N THR A 202 21.31 -15.15 5.70
CA THR A 202 22.06 -13.91 5.90
C THR A 202 22.13 -13.08 4.62
N LEU A 203 22.35 -11.76 4.77
CA LEU A 203 22.57 -10.88 3.62
C LEU A 203 23.78 -11.32 2.79
N GLU A 204 24.86 -11.74 3.46
CA GLU A 204 26.08 -12.25 2.81
C GLU A 204 25.84 -13.52 1.98
N GLN A 205 24.99 -14.45 2.44
CA GLN A 205 24.62 -15.61 1.63
C GLN A 205 23.89 -15.20 0.36
N LEU A 206 22.94 -14.26 0.45
CA LEU A 206 22.21 -13.77 -0.71
C LEU A 206 23.15 -13.05 -1.70
N LYS A 207 24.08 -12.25 -1.21
CA LYS A 207 25.11 -11.59 -2.01
C LYS A 207 26.04 -12.59 -2.72
N ALA A 208 26.42 -13.68 -2.06
CA ALA A 208 27.28 -14.69 -2.66
C ALA A 208 26.60 -15.46 -3.83
N GLU A 209 25.27 -15.63 -3.76
CA GLU A 209 24.51 -16.42 -4.74
C GLU A 209 23.87 -15.61 -5.87
N ASN A 210 23.78 -14.28 -5.73
CA ASN A 210 23.03 -13.41 -6.64
C ASN A 210 23.89 -12.25 -7.12
N ARG A 211 23.67 -11.78 -8.36
CA ARG A 211 24.41 -10.64 -8.91
C ARG A 211 24.07 -9.31 -8.20
N ALA A 212 22.85 -9.20 -7.67
CA ALA A 212 22.38 -8.06 -6.89
C ALA A 212 21.34 -8.52 -5.86
N VAL A 213 21.17 -7.73 -4.79
CA VAL A 213 20.15 -7.93 -3.76
C VAL A 213 19.34 -6.64 -3.59
N LEU A 214 18.01 -6.75 -3.59
CA LEU A 214 17.10 -5.62 -3.36
C LEU A 214 16.37 -5.78 -2.02
N VAL A 215 16.49 -4.81 -1.13
CA VAL A 215 15.83 -4.78 0.19
C VAL A 215 14.52 -3.99 0.10
N THR A 216 13.39 -4.66 0.34
CA THR A 216 12.04 -4.08 0.31
C THR A 216 11.21 -4.45 1.55
N VAL A 217 11.86 -4.56 2.70
CA VAL A 217 11.26 -5.05 3.96
C VAL A 217 10.24 -4.09 4.59
N GLY A 218 10.22 -2.84 4.13
CA GLY A 218 9.27 -1.81 4.58
C GLY A 218 9.33 -1.50 6.08
N LEU A 219 8.27 -0.85 6.58
CA LEU A 219 8.10 -0.55 8.01
C LEU A 219 7.21 -1.64 8.64
N SER A 220 7.82 -2.72 9.11
CA SER A 220 7.11 -3.95 9.49
C SER A 220 6.51 -3.97 10.91
N SER A 221 6.58 -2.87 11.65
CA SER A 221 6.15 -2.83 13.06
C SER A 221 5.48 -1.52 13.40
N GLY A 222 4.39 -1.56 14.16
CA GLY A 222 3.71 -0.35 14.61
C GLY A 222 4.46 0.34 15.75
N SER A 223 4.33 1.66 15.82
CA SER A 223 4.96 2.47 16.86
C SER A 223 4.02 2.68 18.05
N GLY A 224 4.59 2.65 19.25
CA GLY A 224 3.91 3.07 20.48
C GLY A 224 4.19 4.54 20.80
N LEU A 225 3.67 4.98 21.94
CA LEU A 225 3.99 6.27 22.56
C LEU A 225 4.52 6.02 23.97
N PRO A 226 5.61 6.67 24.41
CA PRO A 226 6.14 6.50 25.77
C PRO A 226 5.10 6.70 26.87
N LEU A 227 4.15 7.62 26.64
CA LEU A 227 3.02 7.88 27.54
C LEU A 227 2.20 6.63 27.87
N PHE A 228 2.12 5.66 26.96
CA PHE A 228 1.27 4.47 27.07
C PHE A 228 2.06 3.17 27.37
N GLU A 229 3.36 3.23 27.64
CA GLU A 229 4.21 2.03 27.86
C GLU A 229 3.71 1.09 28.96
N HIS A 230 2.96 1.61 29.94
CA HIS A 230 2.41 0.84 31.06
C HIS A 230 0.87 0.76 31.04
N SER A 231 0.26 1.02 29.88
CA SER A 231 -1.20 0.99 29.69
C SER A 231 -1.61 -0.20 28.83
N ASP A 232 -2.83 -0.73 29.03
CA ASP A 232 -3.43 -1.71 28.12
C ASP A 232 -3.95 -1.00 26.86
N VAL A 233 -3.05 -0.87 25.88
CA VAL A 233 -3.34 -0.33 24.56
C VAL A 233 -3.00 -1.36 23.50
N GLU A 234 -3.70 -1.29 22.37
CA GLU A 234 -3.38 -2.09 21.19
C GLU A 234 -2.75 -1.22 20.10
N ILE A 235 -1.79 -1.76 19.36
CA ILE A 235 -1.17 -1.08 18.23
C ILE A 235 -2.05 -1.29 16.99
N ALA A 236 -2.28 -0.22 16.24
CA ALA A 236 -3.25 -0.22 15.14
C ALA A 236 -2.99 -1.29 14.08
N VAL A 237 -1.73 -1.48 13.67
CA VAL A 237 -1.40 -2.49 12.65
C VAL A 237 -1.58 -3.91 13.17
N ASP A 238 -1.37 -4.15 14.47
CA ASP A 238 -1.59 -5.46 15.09
C ASP A 238 -3.10 -5.77 15.16
N PHE A 239 -3.92 -4.78 15.51
CA PHE A 239 -5.39 -4.89 15.44
C PHE A 239 -5.87 -5.24 14.04
N LEU A 240 -5.39 -4.52 13.02
CA LEU A 240 -5.78 -4.74 11.63
C LEU A 240 -5.35 -6.12 11.13
N GLN A 241 -4.13 -6.55 11.47
CA GLN A 241 -3.62 -7.88 11.14
C GLN A 241 -4.46 -8.99 11.79
N ARG A 242 -4.80 -8.84 13.07
CA ARG A 242 -5.67 -9.77 13.79
C ARG A 242 -7.05 -9.85 13.16
N ALA A 243 -7.67 -8.72 12.85
CA ALA A 243 -8.97 -8.67 12.18
C ALA A 243 -8.92 -9.33 10.79
N ARG A 244 -7.85 -9.09 10.03
CA ARG A 244 -7.59 -9.70 8.72
C ARG A 244 -7.49 -11.22 8.78
N GLN A 245 -6.65 -11.72 9.70
CA GLN A 245 -6.39 -13.16 9.83
C GLN A 245 -7.63 -13.92 10.28
N ALA A 246 -8.42 -13.32 11.16
CA ALA A 246 -9.68 -13.89 11.64
C ALA A 246 -10.88 -13.60 10.72
N GLN A 247 -10.68 -12.98 9.54
CA GLN A 247 -11.76 -12.62 8.61
C GLN A 247 -12.88 -11.78 9.26
N GLY A 248 -12.52 -10.93 10.23
CA GLY A 248 -13.45 -10.13 11.01
C GLY A 248 -14.07 -10.84 12.22
N ASP A 249 -13.83 -12.14 12.40
CA ASP A 249 -14.29 -12.90 13.57
C ASP A 249 -13.40 -12.64 14.80
N ILE A 250 -13.55 -11.44 15.35
CA ILE A 250 -12.83 -10.99 16.54
C ILE A 250 -13.81 -10.42 17.57
N SER A 251 -13.41 -10.45 18.85
CA SER A 251 -14.14 -9.71 19.88
C SER A 251 -14.00 -8.21 19.67
N ILE A 252 -15.13 -7.49 19.74
CA ILE A 252 -15.23 -6.05 19.49
C ILE A 252 -15.68 -5.34 20.77
N PRO A 253 -15.00 -4.25 21.18
CA PRO A 253 -15.42 -3.46 22.35
C PRO A 253 -16.71 -2.68 22.09
N GLN A 254 -17.41 -2.23 23.13
CA GLN A 254 -18.55 -1.32 22.97
C GLN A 254 -18.08 0.07 22.55
N SER A 255 -16.93 0.50 23.06
CA SER A 255 -16.30 1.77 22.75
C SER A 255 -14.80 1.67 22.48
N ALA A 256 -14.32 2.41 21.48
CA ALA A 256 -12.92 2.48 21.10
C ALA A 256 -12.44 3.92 20.89
N LEU A 257 -11.27 4.22 21.46
CA LEU A 257 -10.54 5.48 21.30
C LEU A 257 -9.27 5.24 20.47
N ILE A 258 -9.19 5.86 19.29
CA ILE A 258 -8.06 5.74 18.37
C ILE A 258 -7.23 7.02 18.46
N ILE A 259 -5.93 6.89 18.64
CA ILE A 259 -4.99 8.02 18.70
C ILE A 259 -4.17 8.05 17.41
N GLY A 260 -4.38 9.08 16.58
CA GLY A 260 -3.76 9.26 15.28
C GLY A 260 -4.78 9.57 14.18
N GLY A 261 -4.37 10.32 13.14
CA GLY A 261 -5.25 10.79 12.05
C GLY A 261 -4.88 10.31 10.64
N GLY A 262 -3.95 9.35 10.50
CA GLY A 262 -3.54 8.81 9.21
C GLY A 262 -4.48 7.74 8.64
N ASP A 263 -4.16 7.27 7.43
CA ASP A 263 -4.91 6.20 6.74
C ASP A 263 -5.10 4.96 7.62
N VAL A 264 -4.05 4.54 8.34
CA VAL A 264 -4.12 3.43 9.30
C VAL A 264 -5.17 3.67 10.40
N ALA A 265 -5.30 4.90 10.89
CA ALA A 265 -6.31 5.24 11.89
C ALA A 265 -7.74 5.16 11.31
N MET A 266 -7.93 5.61 10.07
CA MET A 266 -9.21 5.52 9.37
C MET A 266 -9.60 4.07 9.07
N ASP A 267 -8.62 3.21 8.74
CA ASP A 267 -8.82 1.78 8.55
C ASP A 267 -9.23 1.07 9.84
N VAL A 268 -8.57 1.38 10.96
CA VAL A 268 -8.99 0.87 12.29
C VAL A 268 -10.40 1.32 12.60
N ALA A 269 -10.70 2.61 12.42
CA ALA A 269 -11.99 3.17 12.76
C ALA A 269 -13.13 2.55 11.93
N SER A 270 -12.92 2.44 10.62
CA SER A 270 -13.86 1.82 9.68
C SER A 270 -14.05 0.33 9.99
N THR A 271 -12.96 -0.39 10.28
CA THR A 271 -13.02 -1.81 10.66
C THR A 271 -13.83 -2.03 11.92
N LEU A 272 -13.61 -1.24 12.97
CA LEU A 272 -14.40 -1.30 14.20
C LEU A 272 -15.89 -1.05 13.95
N LYS A 273 -16.24 -0.05 13.13
CA LYS A 273 -17.64 0.26 12.79
C LYS A 273 -18.30 -0.85 11.99
N VAL A 274 -17.63 -1.38 10.97
CA VAL A 274 -18.12 -2.49 10.15
C VAL A 274 -18.33 -3.76 10.99
N LEU A 275 -17.46 -4.00 11.96
CA LEU A 275 -17.57 -5.13 12.90
C LEU A 275 -18.55 -4.87 14.07
N GLY A 276 -19.25 -3.73 14.09
CA GLY A 276 -20.34 -3.46 15.02
C GLY A 276 -19.98 -2.73 16.32
N CYS A 277 -18.79 -2.13 16.41
CA CYS A 277 -18.44 -1.26 17.54
C CYS A 277 -19.37 -0.03 17.58
N GLN A 278 -20.03 0.21 18.71
CA GLN A 278 -21.05 1.25 18.80
C GLN A 278 -20.42 2.66 18.78
N ALA A 279 -19.45 2.90 19.65
CA ALA A 279 -18.81 4.19 19.81
C ALA A 279 -17.34 4.13 19.38
N VAL A 280 -17.01 4.74 18.24
CA VAL A 280 -15.62 4.84 17.75
C VAL A 280 -15.27 6.32 17.64
N THR A 281 -14.25 6.76 18.36
CA THR A 281 -13.71 8.11 18.27
C THR A 281 -12.23 8.08 17.91
N CYS A 282 -11.86 8.84 16.89
CA CYS A 282 -10.48 9.11 16.50
C CYS A 282 -10.08 10.50 17.01
N VAL A 283 -8.95 10.59 17.70
CA VAL A 283 -8.35 11.84 18.14
C VAL A 283 -7.01 12.01 17.43
N ALA A 284 -6.90 13.03 16.59
CA ALA A 284 -5.73 13.37 15.82
C ALA A 284 -5.03 14.62 16.38
N ARG A 285 -3.70 14.63 16.27
CA ARG A 285 -2.89 15.79 16.65
C ARG A 285 -2.99 16.88 15.60
N GLU A 286 -2.99 16.47 14.33
CA GLU A 286 -3.16 17.32 13.17
C GLU A 286 -4.58 17.90 13.14
N GLU A 287 -4.72 19.07 12.54
CA GLU A 287 -6.00 19.73 12.34
C GLU A 287 -6.62 19.34 11.00
N LEU A 288 -7.93 19.57 10.83
CA LEU A 288 -8.66 19.10 9.65
C LEU A 288 -8.15 19.66 8.31
N ASP A 289 -7.52 20.83 8.28
CA ASP A 289 -6.94 21.42 7.08
C ASP A 289 -5.64 20.73 6.62
N GLU A 290 -4.95 20.06 7.55
CA GLU A 290 -3.73 19.28 7.31
C GLU A 290 -3.92 17.79 7.64
N PHE A 291 -5.17 17.29 7.58
CA PHE A 291 -5.49 15.95 8.04
C PHE A 291 -4.72 14.88 7.23
N PRO A 292 -3.97 13.96 7.87
CA PRO A 292 -3.04 13.10 7.14
C PRO A 292 -3.72 12.08 6.22
N ALA A 293 -4.87 11.54 6.64
CA ALA A 293 -5.59 10.55 5.87
C ALA A 293 -6.02 11.06 4.49
N SER A 294 -6.23 10.15 3.56
CA SER A 294 -6.85 10.44 2.27
C SER A 294 -8.29 10.92 2.45
N GLU A 295 -8.76 11.83 1.59
CA GLU A 295 -10.12 12.37 1.70
C GLU A 295 -11.15 11.25 1.57
N LYS A 296 -10.85 10.26 0.72
CA LYS A 296 -11.70 9.09 0.53
C LYS A 296 -11.83 8.26 1.80
N GLU A 297 -10.73 7.99 2.50
CA GLU A 297 -10.75 7.22 3.75
C GLU A 297 -11.39 7.99 4.89
N PHE A 298 -11.09 9.28 5.00
CA PHE A 298 -11.72 10.18 5.95
C PHE A 298 -13.24 10.25 5.75
N ALA A 299 -13.70 10.45 4.52
CA ALA A 299 -15.13 10.47 4.19
C ALA A 299 -15.81 9.13 4.50
N SER A 300 -15.17 8.01 4.14
CA SER A 300 -15.70 6.66 4.41
C SER A 300 -15.86 6.41 5.91
N ALA A 301 -14.87 6.77 6.73
CA ALA A 301 -14.95 6.64 8.18
C ALA A 301 -16.10 7.48 8.76
N ARG A 302 -16.29 8.70 8.26
CA ARG A 302 -17.40 9.58 8.68
C ARG A 302 -18.76 9.05 8.27
N GLU A 303 -18.90 8.50 7.06
CA GLU A 303 -20.14 7.84 6.60
C GLU A 303 -20.51 6.64 7.47
N LEU A 304 -19.51 5.91 7.98
CA LEU A 304 -19.69 4.84 8.97
C LEU A 304 -20.01 5.34 10.40
N GLY A 305 -20.05 6.67 10.61
CA GLY A 305 -20.40 7.29 11.88
C GLY A 305 -19.26 7.31 12.91
N VAL A 306 -18.00 7.35 12.46
CA VAL A 306 -16.83 7.60 13.32
C VAL A 306 -16.82 9.07 13.74
N SER A 307 -16.63 9.33 15.04
CA SER A 307 -16.37 10.68 15.55
C SER A 307 -14.89 11.02 15.36
N ILE A 308 -14.57 12.19 14.83
CA ILE A 308 -13.19 12.64 14.63
C ILE A 308 -13.01 13.96 15.38
N ILE A 309 -11.95 14.01 16.20
CA ILE A 309 -11.53 15.18 16.96
C ILE A 309 -10.09 15.49 16.54
N ASP A 310 -9.86 16.66 15.99
CA ASP A 310 -8.58 17.10 15.45
C ASP A 310 -7.92 18.16 16.35
N GLY A 311 -6.61 18.38 16.20
CA GLY A 311 -5.89 19.40 16.98
C GLY A 311 -5.65 19.05 18.45
N PHE A 312 -5.71 17.77 18.84
CA PHE A 312 -5.50 17.33 20.22
C PHE A 312 -4.38 16.29 20.36
N THR A 313 -3.52 16.45 21.37
CA THR A 313 -2.45 15.51 21.68
C THR A 313 -2.65 14.90 23.07
N PRO A 314 -2.44 13.58 23.26
CA PRO A 314 -2.56 12.96 24.58
C PRO A 314 -1.44 13.46 25.49
N VAL A 315 -1.78 13.71 26.76
CA VAL A 315 -0.84 14.22 27.78
C VAL A 315 -0.83 13.41 29.07
N ALA A 316 -1.89 12.64 29.34
CA ALA A 316 -1.98 11.74 30.47
C ALA A 316 -2.85 10.52 30.13
N VAL A 317 -2.53 9.38 30.75
CA VAL A 317 -3.33 8.16 30.69
C VAL A 317 -3.44 7.55 32.08
N GLU A 318 -4.67 7.22 32.48
CA GLU A 318 -5.00 6.59 33.75
C GLU A 318 -5.95 5.42 33.48
N GLY A 319 -5.41 4.20 33.43
CA GLY A 319 -6.18 3.03 33.00
C GLY A 319 -6.66 3.19 31.55
N ASN A 320 -7.97 3.23 31.35
CA ASN A 320 -8.62 3.38 30.03
C ASN A 320 -9.11 4.82 29.75
N LYS A 321 -8.67 5.78 30.58
CA LYS A 321 -8.99 7.20 30.46
C LYS A 321 -7.77 7.95 29.94
N VAL A 322 -7.97 8.75 28.90
CA VAL A 322 -6.91 9.57 28.28
C VAL A 322 -7.30 11.04 28.35
N THR A 323 -6.36 11.86 28.82
CA THR A 323 -6.48 13.33 28.82
C THR A 323 -5.68 13.88 27.65
N PHE A 324 -6.30 14.79 26.90
CA PHE A 324 -5.74 15.46 25.74
C PHE A 324 -5.71 16.97 25.96
N LYS A 325 -4.71 17.63 25.37
CA LYS A 325 -4.66 19.09 25.27
C LYS A 325 -4.71 19.54 23.83
N HIS A 326 -5.40 20.65 23.58
CA HIS A 326 -5.41 21.28 22.28
C HIS A 326 -4.00 21.78 21.95
N VAL A 327 -3.54 21.57 20.71
CA VAL A 327 -2.15 21.85 20.32
C VAL A 327 -1.80 23.34 20.35
N ARG A 328 -2.81 24.23 20.22
CA ARG A 328 -2.62 25.70 20.16
C ARG A 328 -3.38 26.52 21.21
N LEU A 329 -4.38 25.93 21.87
CA LEU A 329 -5.32 26.67 22.73
C LEU A 329 -5.32 26.04 24.12
N PRO A 330 -5.72 26.79 25.17
CA PRO A 330 -5.89 26.23 26.51
C PRO A 330 -7.20 25.42 26.58
N GLY A 331 -7.30 24.38 25.76
CA GLY A 331 -8.40 23.42 25.73
C GLY A 331 -7.94 22.08 26.25
N GLU A 332 -8.77 21.45 27.08
CA GLU A 332 -8.53 20.10 27.60
C GLU A 332 -9.77 19.24 27.33
N LEU A 333 -9.52 18.00 26.92
CA LEU A 333 -10.53 16.99 26.67
C LEU A 333 -10.12 15.72 27.39
N THR A 334 -11.07 15.05 28.01
CA THR A 334 -10.83 13.75 28.64
C THR A 334 -11.84 12.74 28.15
N MET A 335 -11.36 11.58 27.72
CA MET A 335 -12.18 10.52 27.17
C MET A 335 -11.85 9.18 27.81
N THR A 336 -12.87 8.35 27.98
CA THR A 336 -12.76 6.97 28.44
C THR A 336 -13.38 6.07 27.38
N ALA A 337 -12.70 4.97 27.06
CA ALA A 337 -13.19 3.95 26.14
C ALA A 337 -12.80 2.55 26.65
N ASP A 338 -13.49 1.50 26.19
CA ASP A 338 -13.14 0.14 26.60
C ASP A 338 -11.82 -0.31 25.98
N LYS A 339 -11.49 0.19 24.78
CA LYS A 339 -10.22 -0.06 24.12
C LYS A 339 -9.57 1.22 23.63
N ILE A 340 -8.26 1.33 23.84
CA ILE A 340 -7.42 2.38 23.27
C ILE A 340 -6.55 1.75 22.19
N ILE A 341 -6.51 2.36 21.01
CA ILE A 341 -5.72 1.90 19.87
C ILE A 341 -4.77 3.01 19.42
N LEU A 342 -3.47 2.72 19.33
CA LEU A 342 -2.44 3.66 18.91
C LEU A 342 -2.14 3.51 17.40
N ALA A 343 -2.41 4.57 16.64
CA ALA A 343 -2.16 4.68 15.21
C ALA A 343 -1.14 5.81 14.92
N VAL A 344 0.00 5.75 15.60
CA VAL A 344 1.00 6.84 15.65
C VAL A 344 2.23 6.60 14.77
N GLY A 345 2.07 5.78 13.73
CA GLY A 345 3.12 5.47 12.76
C GLY A 345 3.69 4.06 12.91
N GLN A 346 4.72 3.79 12.13
CA GLN A 346 5.36 2.49 11.98
C GLN A 346 6.88 2.66 11.91
N HIS A 347 7.62 1.59 12.17
CA HIS A 347 9.07 1.53 12.09
C HIS A 347 9.53 0.19 11.50
N ALA A 348 10.77 0.17 11.03
CA ALA A 348 11.39 -1.03 10.48
C ALA A 348 12.16 -1.82 11.54
N ARG A 349 12.30 -3.12 11.31
CA ARG A 349 13.19 -4.01 12.08
C ARG A 349 14.43 -4.28 11.24
N LEU A 350 15.50 -3.54 11.51
CA LEU A 350 16.71 -3.50 10.68
C LEU A 350 17.94 -4.14 11.31
N ASP A 351 17.75 -4.91 12.38
CA ASP A 351 18.85 -5.57 13.12
C ASP A 351 19.75 -6.40 12.17
N ALA A 352 19.13 -7.13 11.23
CA ALA A 352 19.81 -7.94 10.22
C ALA A 352 20.45 -7.14 9.08
N PHE A 353 20.24 -5.82 9.05
CA PHE A 353 20.74 -4.89 8.03
C PHE A 353 21.56 -3.76 8.67
N ALA A 354 22.06 -3.94 9.89
CA ALA A 354 22.82 -2.92 10.61
C ALA A 354 24.06 -2.45 9.81
N GLU A 355 24.64 -3.35 9.01
CA GLU A 355 25.72 -3.08 8.07
C GLU A 355 25.33 -2.20 6.88
N LEU A 356 24.07 -1.79 6.74
CA LEU A 356 23.63 -0.76 5.78
C LEU A 356 23.53 0.64 6.43
N GLU A 357 23.91 0.77 7.71
CA GLU A 357 23.86 2.02 8.49
C GLU A 357 22.50 2.74 8.39
N PRO A 358 21.41 2.08 8.80
CA PRO A 358 20.09 2.70 8.75
C PRO A 358 20.03 3.96 9.60
N GLN A 359 19.40 5.01 9.08
CA GLN A 359 19.19 6.28 9.76
C GLN A 359 17.69 6.55 9.88
N ARG A 360 17.23 6.89 11.09
CA ARG A 360 15.83 7.29 11.36
C ARG A 360 14.80 6.30 10.78
N ASN A 361 15.00 5.00 11.00
CA ASN A 361 14.16 3.90 10.49
C ASN A 361 14.16 3.70 8.96
N THR A 362 15.12 4.29 8.24
CA THR A 362 15.26 4.13 6.79
C THR A 362 16.66 3.68 6.40
N ILE A 363 16.79 3.05 5.23
CA ILE A 363 18.08 2.74 4.60
C ILE A 363 18.41 3.90 3.66
N ASN A 364 19.60 4.50 3.85
CA ASN A 364 20.06 5.55 2.95
C ASN A 364 20.49 4.96 1.61
N THR A 365 20.09 5.61 0.51
CA THR A 365 20.43 5.17 -0.85
C THR A 365 20.76 6.34 -1.75
N GLN A 366 21.59 6.09 -2.76
CA GLN A 366 21.78 6.96 -3.90
C GLN A 366 21.32 6.21 -5.15
N ASN A 367 20.28 6.71 -5.83
CA ASN A 367 19.64 6.01 -6.95
C ASN A 367 19.28 4.55 -6.59
N TYR A 368 18.64 4.36 -5.44
CA TYR A 368 18.27 3.05 -4.87
C TYR A 368 19.44 2.15 -4.45
N GLN A 369 20.68 2.48 -4.80
CA GLN A 369 21.87 1.72 -4.38
C GLN A 369 22.28 2.15 -2.97
N THR A 370 22.61 1.17 -2.12
CA THR A 370 23.13 1.43 -0.77
C THR A 370 24.63 1.71 -0.83
N ARG A 371 25.27 1.85 0.34
CA ARG A 371 26.74 1.93 0.44
C ARG A 371 27.45 0.64 -0.02
N ASP A 372 26.75 -0.49 0.04
CA ASP A 372 27.22 -1.73 -0.57
C ASP A 372 26.78 -1.75 -2.04
N PRO A 373 27.72 -1.82 -3.01
CA PRO A 373 27.39 -1.71 -4.42
C PRO A 373 26.52 -2.85 -4.93
N GLN A 374 26.48 -4.00 -4.25
CA GLN A 374 25.63 -5.13 -4.64
C GLN A 374 24.21 -5.03 -4.06
N VAL A 375 23.97 -4.13 -3.10
CA VAL A 375 22.72 -4.03 -2.34
C VAL A 375 21.98 -2.75 -2.68
N PHE A 376 20.70 -2.89 -2.98
CA PHE A 376 19.76 -1.82 -3.29
C PHE A 376 18.62 -1.83 -2.27
N ALA A 377 17.89 -0.72 -2.11
CA ALA A 377 16.71 -0.65 -1.26
C ALA A 377 15.59 0.20 -1.89
N ALA A 378 14.34 -0.20 -1.70
CA ALA A 378 13.17 0.48 -2.27
C ALA A 378 11.88 0.28 -1.42
N GLY A 379 10.84 1.04 -1.73
CA GLY A 379 9.57 1.02 -1.00
C GLY A 379 9.64 1.78 0.33
N ASP A 380 8.84 1.38 1.31
CA ASP A 380 8.68 2.14 2.55
C ASP A 380 9.96 2.24 3.39
N ILE A 381 10.97 1.41 3.11
CA ILE A 381 12.24 1.40 3.84
C ILE A 381 13.20 2.53 3.43
N VAL A 382 12.92 3.24 2.33
CA VAL A 382 13.67 4.43 1.92
C VAL A 382 12.83 5.69 2.11
N GLU A 383 13.44 6.86 2.02
CA GLU A 383 12.71 8.14 2.11
C GLU A 383 11.72 8.28 0.93
N GLY A 384 10.50 8.74 1.22
CA GLY A 384 9.45 8.92 0.21
C GLY A 384 8.04 8.70 0.74
N ASP A 385 7.07 8.85 -0.17
CA ASP A 385 5.65 8.58 0.08
C ASP A 385 5.43 7.08 0.39
N LYS A 386 4.44 6.78 1.25
CA LYS A 386 4.16 5.43 1.78
C LYS A 386 2.91 4.80 1.18
N THR A 387 2.46 5.28 0.03
CA THR A 387 1.35 4.69 -0.73
C THR A 387 1.81 3.47 -1.52
N VAL A 388 0.89 2.53 -1.73
CA VAL A 388 1.15 1.31 -2.52
C VAL A 388 1.69 1.63 -3.92
N VAL A 389 1.13 2.63 -4.58
CA VAL A 389 1.55 3.03 -5.93
C VAL A 389 2.93 3.68 -5.96
N TYR A 390 3.34 4.35 -4.87
CA TYR A 390 4.71 4.84 -4.73
C TYR A 390 5.70 3.70 -4.47
N ALA A 391 5.30 2.67 -3.71
CA ALA A 391 6.09 1.45 -3.58
C ALA A 391 6.23 0.72 -4.93
N VAL A 392 5.18 0.68 -5.76
CA VAL A 392 5.26 0.21 -7.16
C VAL A 392 6.27 1.05 -7.96
N LYS A 393 6.17 2.39 -7.91
CA LYS A 393 7.13 3.29 -8.57
C LYS A 393 8.57 2.96 -8.19
N THR A 394 8.87 2.97 -6.89
CA THR A 394 10.24 2.75 -6.39
C THR A 394 10.74 1.34 -6.68
N GLY A 395 9.88 0.32 -6.64
CA GLY A 395 10.25 -1.03 -7.07
C GLY A 395 10.65 -1.11 -8.54
N LYS A 396 9.93 -0.42 -9.42
CA LYS A 396 10.27 -0.32 -10.85
C LYS A 396 11.59 0.41 -11.08
N GLU A 397 11.74 1.58 -10.48
CA GLU A 397 12.96 2.39 -10.63
C GLU A 397 14.20 1.70 -10.02
N ALA A 398 14.03 0.96 -8.91
CA ALA A 398 15.11 0.17 -8.34
C ALA A 398 15.50 -1.04 -9.21
N ALA A 399 14.53 -1.70 -9.85
CA ALA A 399 14.81 -2.74 -10.84
C ALA A 399 15.61 -2.19 -12.04
N GLU A 400 15.23 -1.00 -12.54
CA GLU A 400 15.98 -0.30 -13.57
C GLU A 400 17.40 0.05 -13.09
N ALA A 401 17.57 0.55 -11.87
CA ALA A 401 18.89 0.85 -11.30
C ALA A 401 19.78 -0.39 -11.18
N ILE A 402 19.21 -1.52 -10.75
CA ILE A 402 19.91 -2.83 -10.70
C ILE A 402 20.35 -3.24 -12.10
N HIS A 403 19.46 -3.16 -13.09
CA HIS A 403 19.79 -3.51 -14.47
C HIS A 403 20.92 -2.64 -15.03
N HIS A 404 20.85 -1.32 -14.84
CA HIS A 404 21.91 -0.40 -15.27
C HIS A 404 23.24 -0.69 -14.56
N TYR A 405 23.23 -1.03 -13.27
CA TYR A 405 24.44 -1.42 -12.55
C TYR A 405 25.05 -2.71 -13.10
N LEU A 406 24.21 -3.74 -13.35
CA LEU A 406 24.67 -5.06 -13.79
C LEU A 406 25.15 -5.09 -15.25
N GLU A 407 24.52 -4.31 -16.13
CA GLU A 407 24.84 -4.26 -17.55
C GLU A 407 25.78 -3.10 -17.92
N GLY A 408 25.74 -1.99 -17.18
CA GLY A 408 26.69 -0.88 -17.33
C GLY A 408 28.11 -1.26 -16.92
N ALA A 409 28.27 -2.26 -16.05
CA ALA A 409 29.56 -2.87 -15.71
C ALA A 409 30.16 -3.73 -16.84
N CYS A 410 29.40 -4.07 -17.89
CA CYS A 410 29.89 -4.82 -19.07
C CYS A 410 30.36 -3.93 -20.23
N SER A 411 30.27 -2.61 -20.11
CA SER A 411 30.66 -1.63 -21.14
C SER A 411 31.97 -0.89 -20.80
N CYS A 412 33.00 -1.63 -20.40
CA CYS A 412 34.37 -1.16 -20.22
C CYS A 412 35.36 -2.08 -20.94
#